data_AF-A0A5S4FJF2-F1
#
_entry.id   AF-A0A5S4FJF2-F1
#
_cell.length_a   1.000
_cell.length_b   1.000
_cell.length_c   1.000
_cell.angle_alpha   90.00
_cell.angle_beta   90.00
_cell.angle_gamma   90.00
#
_symmetry.space_group_name_H-M   'P 1'
#
loop_
_entity.id
_entity.type
_entity.pdbx_description
1 polymer ?
#
loop_
_entity_poly.entity_id
_entity_poly.type
_entity_poly.pdbx_seq_one_letter_code
_entity_poly.pdbx_strand_id
1 'polypeptide(L)'
;MIHCKTIDGVARLRIRLVMLRLLIVTEGYEATTAQHHTYVANHSKAAGSAGSGRLPRSIAAAGLVSVLTTAMIACSGMAAARVQPPTCFGVPATIIAAPNTPTSGTPGPDVIVGTAGADVIDGQLGNDLICGMAGDDILAGGLGNDQLDGGIGDDGVHGDMFRSAGNASGSGNDRLVGGDGNDLMNGDSYAPNGTATGGGNDGLYGGDGNDLMTGDSRGRSASGGGRDRLDGGADSGTGDEHLVGDSGSTVGDAAGAGDDIILGGPGLELLIGDSNAAQNASGNGGDDLLDVGADGGFAAIGDHNINDPAGGRAIGSGNDRIIGGSADDFLVGDSAVVDATVTSAGRDVISGRAGNDSLFGDNTDFNVTMTVGTAGGNDLLDGGDGIDTLRAGPHNDYLDGGPDAPDDCDGEAGVDIAARCEIVSNVP
;
A
#
# COMPACT_ATOMS: atom_id res chain seq x y z
N MET A 1 30.82 -44.04 -20.58
CA MET A 1 31.27 -44.17 -19.18
C MET A 1 32.31 -43.09 -18.95
N ILE A 2 31.90 -41.91 -18.47
CA ILE A 2 32.83 -40.87 -18.04
C ILE A 2 32.27 -40.31 -16.74
N HIS A 3 32.97 -40.63 -15.66
CA HIS A 3 32.87 -39.94 -14.38
C HIS A 3 33.99 -38.87 -14.34
N CYS A 4 33.57 -37.66 -13.99
CA CYS A 4 34.19 -36.63 -13.15
C CYS A 4 35.69 -36.27 -13.31
N LYS A 5 35.95 -34.97 -13.54
CA LYS A 5 36.90 -34.20 -12.71
C LYS A 5 36.67 -32.68 -12.80
N THR A 6 36.61 -32.05 -11.64
CA THR A 6 36.59 -30.61 -11.33
C THR A 6 37.91 -29.91 -11.62
N ILE A 7 37.85 -28.60 -11.96
CA ILE A 7 38.94 -27.61 -11.76
C ILE A 7 38.32 -26.25 -11.34
N ASP A 8 38.60 -25.88 -10.09
CA ASP A 8 39.02 -24.60 -9.52
C ASP A 8 38.46 -23.25 -10.03
N GLY A 9 37.75 -22.57 -9.11
CA GLY A 9 38.25 -21.34 -8.46
C GLY A 9 38.26 -20.03 -9.25
N VAL A 10 37.25 -19.19 -9.04
CA VAL A 10 37.39 -17.72 -9.09
C VAL A 10 36.52 -17.10 -8.00
N ALA A 11 37.16 -16.63 -6.92
CA ALA A 11 36.57 -15.68 -5.99
C ALA A 11 36.19 -14.41 -6.77
N ARG A 12 34.92 -14.02 -6.73
CA ARG A 12 34.47 -12.71 -7.20
C ARG A 12 34.14 -11.85 -5.99
N LEU A 13 35.13 -11.07 -5.56
CA LEU A 13 34.92 -9.87 -4.76
C LEU A 13 34.06 -8.92 -5.61
N ARG A 14 32.77 -8.77 -5.26
CA ARG A 14 31.91 -7.74 -5.82
C ARG A 14 31.91 -6.56 -4.83
N ILE A 15 32.80 -5.61 -5.05
CA ILE A 15 32.59 -4.25 -4.57
C ILE A 15 31.50 -3.68 -5.48
N ARG A 16 30.25 -3.60 -4.99
CA ARG A 16 29.23 -2.76 -5.61
C ARG A 16 29.35 -1.37 -4.98
N LEU A 17 29.90 -0.46 -5.76
CA LEU A 17 29.69 0.96 -5.57
C LEU A 17 28.22 1.22 -5.94
N VAL A 18 27.33 1.33 -4.95
CA VAL A 18 25.93 1.69 -5.16
C VAL A 18 25.90 3.18 -5.48
N MET A 19 25.71 3.51 -6.76
CA MET A 19 25.22 4.83 -7.13
C MET A 19 23.71 4.80 -6.90
N LEU A 20 23.30 5.50 -5.84
CA LEU A 20 21.93 5.87 -5.52
C LEU A 20 21.24 6.44 -6.78
N ARG A 21 20.30 5.69 -7.34
CA ARG A 21 19.33 6.20 -8.32
C ARG A 21 17.98 6.23 -7.61
N LEU A 22 17.75 7.40 -7.01
CA LEU A 22 16.45 7.92 -6.62
C LEU A 22 15.45 7.71 -7.77
N LEU A 23 14.57 6.71 -7.65
CA LEU A 23 13.41 6.53 -8.52
C LEU A 23 12.20 7.15 -7.82
N ILE A 24 12.24 8.47 -7.60
CA ILE A 24 11.01 9.20 -7.32
C ILE A 24 10.25 9.27 -8.64
N VAL A 25 9.09 8.62 -8.65
CA VAL A 25 8.10 8.64 -9.72
C VAL A 25 7.73 10.11 -10.00
N THR A 26 8.31 10.64 -11.07
CA THR A 26 7.81 11.85 -11.73
C THR A 26 7.01 11.40 -12.94
N GLU A 27 5.77 10.95 -12.74
CA GLU A 27 4.83 10.84 -13.87
C GLU A 27 4.28 12.23 -14.20
N GLY A 28 5.06 12.93 -15.02
CA GLY A 28 4.56 14.04 -15.83
C GLY A 28 3.61 13.51 -16.89
N TYR A 29 2.32 13.84 -16.75
CA TYR A 29 1.30 13.73 -17.79
C TYR A 29 1.74 14.45 -19.07
N GLU A 30 2.18 13.73 -20.10
CA GLU A 30 2.16 14.23 -21.49
C GLU A 30 0.99 13.61 -22.25
N ALA A 31 -0.05 14.40 -22.42
CA ALA A 31 -1.14 14.13 -23.34
C ALA A 31 -0.63 14.14 -24.79
N THR A 32 -0.76 13.04 -25.52
CA THR A 32 -0.85 13.08 -26.99
C THR A 32 -1.92 12.14 -27.53
N THR A 33 -2.62 12.70 -28.53
CA THR A 33 -3.93 12.31 -29.04
C THR A 33 -3.82 11.34 -30.22
N ALA A 34 -4.85 10.49 -30.37
CA ALA A 34 -5.31 9.84 -31.60
C ALA A 34 -4.47 8.64 -32.10
N GLN A 35 -5.04 7.52 -32.56
CA GLN A 35 -6.11 7.37 -33.55
C GLN A 35 -6.78 5.98 -33.45
N HIS A 36 -8.06 5.95 -33.84
CA HIS A 36 -8.89 4.78 -34.15
C HIS A 36 -8.15 3.66 -34.91
N HIS A 37 -8.57 2.40 -34.70
CA HIS A 37 -9.11 1.57 -35.79
C HIS A 37 -9.78 0.30 -35.24
N THR A 38 -11.06 0.18 -35.56
CA THR A 38 -11.94 -0.98 -35.44
C THR A 38 -11.43 -2.18 -36.25
N TYR A 39 -11.56 -3.39 -35.72
CA TYR A 39 -11.70 -4.58 -36.57
C TYR A 39 -12.69 -5.59 -36.00
N VAL A 40 -13.75 -5.81 -36.78
CA VAL A 40 -14.88 -6.72 -36.55
C VAL A 40 -14.52 -8.11 -37.09
N ALA A 41 -15.08 -9.13 -36.43
CA ALA A 41 -15.07 -10.55 -36.79
C ALA A 41 -15.42 -10.86 -38.26
N ASN A 42 -14.84 -11.94 -38.82
CA ASN A 42 -15.60 -13.14 -39.24
C ASN A 42 -14.79 -14.14 -40.08
N HIS A 43 -15.24 -15.39 -39.96
CA HIS A 43 -15.34 -16.46 -40.95
C HIS A 43 -14.44 -17.71 -40.89
N SER A 44 -15.19 -18.80 -40.97
CA SER A 44 -14.92 -20.22 -40.98
C SER A 44 -14.70 -20.79 -42.40
N LYS A 45 -14.30 -22.09 -42.45
CA LYS A 45 -14.12 -23.05 -43.57
C LYS A 45 -12.70 -23.15 -44.14
N ALA A 46 -12.13 -24.29 -44.55
CA ALA A 46 -12.56 -25.70 -44.69
C ALA A 46 -11.30 -26.59 -44.88
N ALA A 47 -11.32 -27.83 -44.36
CA ALA A 47 -11.32 -29.15 -45.05
C ALA A 47 -10.06 -29.66 -45.81
N GLY A 48 -9.70 -30.91 -45.49
CA GLY A 48 -8.80 -31.86 -46.18
C GLY A 48 -8.35 -32.92 -45.15
N SER A 49 -8.29 -34.22 -45.36
CA SER A 49 -8.30 -35.07 -46.55
C SER A 49 -8.61 -36.53 -46.13
N ALA A 50 -8.94 -37.37 -47.11
CA ALA A 50 -9.57 -38.68 -47.03
C ALA A 50 -8.72 -39.86 -46.51
N GLY A 51 -9.41 -40.91 -46.05
CA GLY A 51 -8.88 -42.26 -45.84
C GLY A 51 -9.98 -43.31 -46.06
N SER A 52 -9.80 -44.17 -47.08
CA SER A 52 -10.76 -45.15 -47.59
C SER A 52 -10.74 -46.50 -46.85
N GLY A 53 -11.88 -47.18 -46.71
CA GLY A 53 -11.91 -48.59 -46.28
C GLY A 53 -13.28 -49.29 -46.23
N ARG A 54 -13.73 -49.80 -47.39
CA ARG A 54 -14.57 -51.00 -47.69
C ARG A 54 -15.76 -51.44 -46.79
N LEU A 55 -16.93 -51.51 -47.47
CA LEU A 55 -18.24 -52.18 -47.24
C LEU A 55 -18.17 -53.74 -47.05
N PRO A 56 -19.29 -54.53 -46.92
CA PRO A 56 -20.74 -54.26 -46.76
C PRO A 56 -21.50 -55.14 -45.71
N ARG A 57 -22.74 -54.79 -45.34
CA ARG A 57 -23.97 -55.61 -45.57
C ARG A 57 -25.22 -55.06 -44.86
N SER A 58 -26.29 -55.01 -45.64
CA SER A 58 -27.70 -54.72 -45.35
C SER A 58 -28.35 -55.68 -44.34
N ILE A 59 -29.35 -55.21 -43.58
CA ILE A 59 -30.63 -55.91 -43.30
C ILE A 59 -31.72 -54.88 -42.91
N ALA A 60 -32.81 -54.94 -43.70
CA ALA A 60 -34.24 -54.79 -43.42
C ALA A 60 -34.83 -53.70 -42.48
N ALA A 61 -35.90 -53.12 -43.03
CA ALA A 61 -36.89 -52.24 -42.42
C ALA A 61 -37.88 -52.95 -41.48
N ALA A 62 -38.37 -52.21 -40.48
CA ALA A 62 -39.74 -52.22 -39.91
C ALA A 62 -39.72 -51.11 -38.82
N GLY A 63 -40.56 -50.07 -38.83
CA GLY A 63 -42.00 -50.14 -38.90
C GLY A 63 -42.58 -50.38 -37.52
N LEU A 64 -42.57 -49.38 -36.63
CA LEU A 64 -43.49 -49.35 -35.48
C LEU A 64 -43.83 -47.90 -35.12
N VAL A 65 -45.04 -47.50 -35.49
CA VAL A 65 -45.75 -46.35 -34.94
C VAL A 65 -46.08 -46.69 -33.49
N SER A 66 -45.48 -45.99 -32.53
CA SER A 66 -45.93 -46.01 -31.15
C SER A 66 -46.41 -44.61 -30.79
N VAL A 67 -47.73 -44.51 -30.62
CA VAL A 67 -48.42 -43.36 -30.04
C VAL A 67 -47.87 -43.19 -28.62
N LEU A 68 -46.98 -42.23 -28.42
CA LEU A 68 -46.59 -41.79 -27.07
C LEU A 68 -47.50 -40.63 -26.70
N THR A 69 -48.53 -40.96 -25.92
CA THR A 69 -49.40 -40.01 -25.24
C THR A 69 -48.56 -38.98 -24.49
N THR A 70 -48.74 -37.71 -24.84
CA THR A 70 -48.23 -36.55 -24.10
C THR A 70 -48.79 -36.60 -22.68
N ALA A 71 -48.00 -37.08 -21.73
CA ALA A 71 -48.21 -36.79 -20.32
C ALA A 71 -47.79 -35.34 -20.10
N MET A 72 -48.75 -34.41 -20.18
CA MET A 72 -48.56 -33.08 -19.59
C MET A 72 -48.51 -33.27 -18.08
N ILE A 73 -47.31 -33.48 -17.56
CA ILE A 73 -47.04 -33.24 -16.14
C ILE A 73 -47.10 -31.72 -15.99
N ALA A 74 -48.27 -31.22 -15.59
CA ALA A 74 -48.39 -29.89 -15.07
C ALA A 74 -47.53 -29.82 -13.80
N CYS A 75 -46.29 -29.35 -13.94
CA CYS A 75 -45.41 -29.03 -12.84
C CYS A 75 -45.88 -27.70 -12.22
N SER A 76 -47.10 -27.69 -11.68
CA SER A 76 -47.64 -26.57 -10.91
C SER A 76 -47.00 -26.59 -9.52
N GLY A 77 -45.80 -26.01 -9.42
CA GLY A 77 -45.08 -25.97 -8.15
C GLY A 77 -43.60 -25.57 -8.20
N MET A 78 -43.06 -25.10 -9.33
CA MET A 78 -41.80 -24.35 -9.25
C MET A 78 -42.12 -23.01 -8.59
N ALA A 79 -41.96 -22.95 -7.27
CA ALA A 79 -41.75 -21.69 -6.59
C ALA A 79 -40.68 -20.95 -7.40
N ALA A 80 -41.01 -19.79 -7.95
CA ALA A 80 -40.02 -18.95 -8.61
C ALA A 80 -38.87 -18.81 -7.61
N ALA A 81 -37.69 -19.34 -7.96
CA ALA A 81 -36.51 -19.15 -7.16
C ALA A 81 -36.36 -17.63 -7.01
N ARG A 82 -36.59 -17.10 -5.80
CA ARG A 82 -36.27 -15.71 -5.53
C ARG A 82 -34.76 -15.64 -5.70
N VAL A 83 -34.32 -14.98 -6.76
CA VAL A 83 -32.93 -14.51 -6.86
C VAL A 83 -32.75 -13.63 -5.62
N GLN A 84 -31.96 -14.12 -4.66
CA GLN A 84 -31.61 -13.28 -3.53
C GLN A 84 -30.77 -12.13 -4.08
N PRO A 85 -31.01 -10.89 -3.63
CA PRO A 85 -30.17 -9.78 -4.02
C PRO A 85 -28.71 -10.10 -3.65
N PRO A 86 -27.73 -9.62 -4.42
CA PRO A 86 -26.34 -9.71 -4.01
C PRO A 86 -26.17 -9.03 -2.65
N THR A 87 -25.09 -9.41 -1.97
CA THR A 87 -24.80 -8.93 -0.63
C THR A 87 -23.41 -8.32 -0.59
N CYS A 88 -23.25 -7.23 0.15
CA CYS A 88 -21.95 -6.67 0.52
C CYS A 88 -21.76 -6.87 2.03
N PHE A 89 -20.62 -7.43 2.45
CA PHE A 89 -20.37 -7.83 3.85
C PHE A 89 -21.51 -8.65 4.49
N GLY A 90 -22.18 -9.49 3.70
CA GLY A 90 -23.32 -10.31 4.14
C GLY A 90 -24.65 -9.56 4.31
N VAL A 91 -24.70 -8.26 3.99
CA VAL A 91 -25.92 -7.44 4.03
C VAL A 91 -26.50 -7.32 2.62
N PRO A 92 -27.82 -7.54 2.41
CA PRO A 92 -28.47 -7.38 1.12
C PRO A 92 -28.33 -5.97 0.53
N ALA A 93 -27.99 -5.88 -0.76
CA ALA A 93 -27.85 -4.62 -1.47
C ALA A 93 -29.16 -3.80 -1.49
N THR A 94 -29.06 -2.50 -1.18
CA THR A 94 -30.10 -1.48 -1.42
C THR A 94 -30.00 -0.94 -2.84
N ILE A 95 -28.77 -0.88 -3.38
CA ILE A 95 -28.44 -0.39 -4.72
C ILE A 95 -27.54 -1.41 -5.41
N ILE A 96 -27.84 -1.71 -6.67
CA ILE A 96 -27.02 -2.60 -7.52
C ILE A 96 -26.58 -1.77 -8.72
N ALA A 97 -25.26 -1.69 -8.93
CA ALA A 97 -24.68 -0.95 -10.04
C ALA A 97 -25.09 -1.53 -11.40
N ALA A 98 -25.06 -0.69 -12.43
CA ALA A 98 -25.31 -1.09 -13.80
C ALA A 98 -24.03 -0.89 -14.63
N PRO A 99 -23.65 -1.85 -15.50
CA PRO A 99 -22.39 -1.77 -16.22
C PRO A 99 -22.24 -0.46 -17.01
N ASN A 100 -21.06 0.15 -16.96
CA ASN A 100 -20.70 1.39 -17.66
C ASN A 100 -21.55 2.61 -17.25
N THR A 101 -22.13 2.62 -16.05
CA THR A 101 -22.91 3.75 -15.53
C THR A 101 -22.45 4.09 -14.12
N PRO A 102 -22.03 5.33 -13.84
CA PRO A 102 -21.72 5.76 -12.49
C PRO A 102 -22.91 5.53 -11.56
N THR A 103 -22.65 5.03 -10.37
CA THR A 103 -23.66 4.74 -9.35
C THR A 103 -23.48 5.73 -8.21
N SER A 104 -24.59 6.32 -7.75
CA SER A 104 -24.59 7.21 -6.59
C SER A 104 -25.55 6.66 -5.54
N GLY A 105 -25.11 6.67 -4.28
CA GLY A 105 -25.91 6.41 -3.10
C GLY A 105 -26.94 7.50 -2.84
N THR A 106 -27.57 7.40 -1.68
CA THR A 106 -28.55 8.33 -1.16
C THR A 106 -27.95 9.14 0.00
N PRO A 107 -28.64 10.13 0.55
CA PRO A 107 -28.15 10.86 1.73
C PRO A 107 -28.14 10.05 3.06
N GLY A 108 -28.35 8.74 3.02
CA GLY A 108 -28.38 7.90 4.22
C GLY A 108 -27.82 6.51 3.93
N PRO A 109 -27.73 5.64 4.95
CA PRO A 109 -26.99 4.38 4.85
C PRO A 109 -27.45 3.49 3.71
N ASP A 110 -26.52 3.16 2.82
CA ASP A 110 -26.71 2.33 1.66
C ASP A 110 -25.86 1.07 1.69
N VAL A 111 -26.32 0.07 0.93
CA VAL A 111 -25.56 -1.15 0.64
C VAL A 111 -25.47 -1.24 -0.87
N ILE A 112 -24.31 -0.91 -1.41
CA ILE A 112 -24.07 -0.80 -2.84
C ILE A 112 -23.20 -1.98 -3.28
N VAL A 113 -23.67 -2.71 -4.29
CA VAL A 113 -22.87 -3.76 -4.94
C VAL A 113 -22.62 -3.37 -6.38
N GLY A 114 -21.35 -3.36 -6.76
CA GLY A 114 -20.82 -3.19 -8.10
C GLY A 114 -21.18 -4.33 -9.04
N THR A 115 -20.50 -4.37 -10.17
CA THR A 115 -20.72 -5.33 -11.24
C THR A 115 -19.59 -6.37 -11.27
N ALA A 116 -19.03 -6.66 -12.43
CA ALA A 116 -17.87 -7.55 -12.56
C ALA A 116 -16.85 -6.98 -13.55
N GLY A 117 -16.97 -5.68 -13.82
CA GLY A 117 -16.00 -4.89 -14.56
C GLY A 117 -16.07 -3.45 -14.02
N ALA A 118 -15.14 -2.62 -14.46
CA ALA A 118 -14.93 -1.27 -13.94
C ALA A 118 -16.22 -0.47 -13.66
N ASP A 119 -16.38 -0.11 -12.39
CA ASP A 119 -17.46 0.69 -11.83
C ASP A 119 -16.94 2.00 -11.24
N VAL A 120 -17.84 2.98 -11.17
CA VAL A 120 -17.60 4.24 -10.44
C VAL A 120 -18.74 4.42 -9.47
N ILE A 121 -18.45 4.34 -8.17
CA ILE A 121 -19.45 4.33 -7.10
C ILE A 121 -19.14 5.45 -6.10
N ASP A 122 -20.16 6.24 -5.76
CA ASP A 122 -20.08 7.31 -4.77
C ASP A 122 -21.25 7.15 -3.77
N GLY A 123 -20.97 6.75 -2.53
CA GLY A 123 -21.96 6.51 -1.48
C GLY A 123 -22.71 7.76 -1.01
N GLN A 124 -22.17 8.95 -1.28
CA GLN A 124 -22.70 10.27 -0.92
C GLN A 124 -22.59 10.62 0.57
N LEU A 125 -23.62 10.37 1.37
CA LEU A 125 -23.66 10.71 2.79
C LEU A 125 -24.25 9.50 3.50
N GLY A 126 -23.78 9.20 4.70
CA GLY A 126 -24.33 8.08 5.46
C GLY A 126 -23.20 7.20 5.98
N ASN A 127 -23.57 5.99 6.36
CA ASN A 127 -22.58 4.98 6.73
C ASN A 127 -22.86 3.81 5.80
N ASP A 128 -22.07 3.73 4.75
CA ASP A 128 -22.35 2.94 3.57
C ASP A 128 -21.51 1.66 3.57
N LEU A 129 -22.07 0.62 2.96
CA LEU A 129 -21.37 -0.62 2.65
C LEU A 129 -21.24 -0.73 1.14
N ILE A 130 -20.03 -0.65 0.60
CA ILE A 130 -19.79 -0.65 -0.84
C ILE A 130 -18.85 -1.80 -1.20
N CYS A 131 -19.24 -2.62 -2.17
CA CYS A 131 -18.40 -3.69 -2.71
C CYS A 131 -18.29 -3.51 -4.23
N GLY A 132 -17.10 -3.25 -4.77
CA GLY A 132 -16.81 -3.08 -6.20
C GLY A 132 -16.93 -4.40 -6.97
N MET A 133 -16.44 -5.47 -6.35
CA MET A 133 -16.44 -6.87 -6.79
C MET A 133 -15.25 -7.24 -7.68
N ALA A 134 -15.31 -6.97 -8.97
CA ALA A 134 -14.23 -7.35 -9.87
C ALA A 134 -14.12 -6.34 -11.01
N GLY A 135 -12.91 -6.20 -11.54
CA GLY A 135 -12.54 -5.12 -12.46
C GLY A 135 -12.04 -3.90 -11.71
N ASP A 136 -11.32 -3.04 -12.44
CA ASP A 136 -10.68 -1.85 -11.89
C ASP A 136 -11.73 -0.77 -11.54
N ASP A 137 -12.04 -0.63 -10.27
CA ASP A 137 -13.14 0.18 -9.74
C ASP A 137 -12.65 1.51 -9.15
N ILE A 138 -13.53 2.51 -9.11
CA ILE A 138 -13.33 3.75 -8.34
C ILE A 138 -14.47 3.86 -7.33
N LEU A 139 -14.15 3.69 -6.06
CA LEU A 139 -15.08 3.71 -4.94
C LEU A 139 -14.82 4.94 -4.06
N ALA A 140 -15.88 5.67 -3.76
CA ALA A 140 -15.90 6.77 -2.79
C ALA A 140 -17.03 6.49 -1.79
N GLY A 141 -16.74 6.35 -0.50
CA GLY A 141 -17.76 6.16 0.54
C GLY A 141 -18.63 7.39 0.69
N GLY A 142 -18.00 8.56 0.64
CA GLY A 142 -18.68 9.83 0.87
C GLY A 142 -18.60 10.19 2.34
N LEU A 143 -19.46 11.09 2.82
CA LEU A 143 -19.34 11.53 4.22
C LEU A 143 -19.94 10.51 5.18
N GLY A 144 -19.15 10.09 6.16
CA GLY A 144 -19.60 9.36 7.33
C GLY A 144 -18.61 8.28 7.72
N ASN A 145 -19.09 7.12 8.19
CA ASN A 145 -18.21 6.02 8.53
C ASN A 145 -18.59 4.82 7.68
N ASP A 146 -17.79 4.57 6.66
CA ASP A 146 -18.09 3.70 5.55
C ASP A 146 -17.22 2.44 5.59
N GLN A 147 -17.70 1.41 4.90
CA GLN A 147 -16.95 0.18 4.68
C GLN A 147 -16.93 -0.15 3.20
N LEU A 148 -15.73 -0.20 2.63
CA LEU A 148 -15.51 -0.40 1.21
C LEU A 148 -14.65 -1.67 0.98
N ASP A 149 -14.94 -2.38 -0.10
CA ASP A 149 -14.19 -3.53 -0.60
C ASP A 149 -14.07 -3.39 -2.13
N GLY A 150 -12.86 -3.14 -2.63
CA GLY A 150 -12.55 -3.04 -4.06
C GLY A 150 -12.83 -4.36 -4.76
N GLY A 151 -12.15 -5.41 -4.30
CA GLY A 151 -12.38 -6.78 -4.71
C GLY A 151 -11.21 -7.30 -5.53
N ILE A 152 -11.44 -7.61 -6.81
CA ILE A 152 -10.36 -8.07 -7.71
C ILE A 152 -10.18 -7.03 -8.80
N GLY A 153 -9.00 -6.44 -8.93
CA GLY A 153 -8.72 -5.39 -9.90
C GLY A 153 -7.76 -4.38 -9.33
N ASP A 154 -7.20 -3.52 -10.18
CA ASP A 154 -6.43 -2.37 -9.67
C ASP A 154 -7.43 -1.26 -9.30
N ASP A 155 -7.75 -1.12 -8.02
CA ASP A 155 -8.86 -0.30 -7.54
C ASP A 155 -8.43 1.04 -6.94
N GLY A 156 -9.29 2.05 -7.06
CA GLY A 156 -9.20 3.31 -6.32
C GLY A 156 -10.24 3.35 -5.21
N VAL A 157 -9.82 3.19 -3.96
CA VAL A 157 -10.72 3.09 -2.80
C VAL A 157 -10.52 4.31 -1.88
N HIS A 158 -11.55 5.14 -1.75
CA HIS A 158 -11.53 6.37 -0.97
C HIS A 158 -12.65 6.34 0.07
N GLY A 159 -12.35 6.51 1.36
CA GLY A 159 -13.41 6.50 2.37
C GLY A 159 -14.37 7.67 2.21
N ASP A 160 -13.86 8.88 1.91
CA ASP A 160 -14.71 10.03 1.63
C ASP A 160 -14.78 10.42 0.15
N MET A 161 -14.42 11.67 -0.16
CA MET A 161 -14.69 12.33 -1.42
C MET A 161 -13.54 12.15 -2.39
N PHE A 162 -13.83 11.57 -3.55
CA PHE A 162 -12.94 11.65 -4.70
C PHE A 162 -13.28 12.85 -5.59
N ARG A 163 -12.31 13.76 -5.79
CA ARG A 163 -12.42 14.87 -6.75
C ARG A 163 -11.19 15.00 -7.63
N SER A 164 -11.35 14.65 -8.90
CA SER A 164 -10.32 14.86 -9.93
C SER A 164 -9.91 16.32 -10.12
N ALA A 165 -10.74 17.29 -9.73
CA ALA A 165 -10.42 18.71 -9.72
C ALA A 165 -11.13 19.48 -8.59
N GLY A 166 -10.44 20.48 -8.04
CA GLY A 166 -10.93 21.27 -6.91
C GLY A 166 -10.62 20.60 -5.57
N ASN A 167 -11.14 21.19 -4.49
CA ASN A 167 -10.87 20.71 -3.13
C ASN A 167 -11.87 19.62 -2.74
N ALA A 168 -11.42 18.67 -1.93
CA ALA A 168 -12.24 17.62 -1.31
C ALA A 168 -12.16 17.78 0.21
N SER A 169 -13.28 17.52 0.90
CA SER A 169 -13.31 17.52 2.35
C SER A 169 -14.36 16.54 2.83
N GLY A 170 -13.93 15.60 3.66
CA GLY A 170 -14.74 14.65 4.39
C GLY A 170 -14.01 14.28 5.67
N SER A 171 -14.63 13.50 6.54
CA SER A 171 -13.97 12.95 7.72
C SER A 171 -14.79 11.74 8.14
N GLY A 172 -14.14 10.67 8.55
CA GLY A 172 -14.81 9.42 8.86
C GLY A 172 -14.05 8.56 9.83
N ASN A 173 -14.59 7.39 10.13
CA ASN A 173 -13.75 6.29 10.60
C ASN A 173 -14.10 5.12 9.69
N ASP A 174 -13.32 5.00 8.64
CA ASP A 174 -13.62 4.18 7.49
C ASP A 174 -12.85 2.88 7.54
N ARG A 175 -13.40 1.86 6.90
CA ARG A 175 -12.74 0.57 6.74
C ARG A 175 -12.67 0.21 5.27
N LEU A 176 -11.48 0.23 4.72
CA LEU A 176 -11.22 0.03 3.31
C LEU A 176 -10.47 -1.28 3.10
N VAL A 177 -10.90 -2.07 2.13
CA VAL A 177 -10.20 -3.26 1.65
C VAL A 177 -9.94 -3.07 0.16
N GLY A 178 -8.68 -3.16 -0.25
CA GLY A 178 -8.28 -3.13 -1.65
C GLY A 178 -8.68 -4.44 -2.34
N GLY A 179 -7.99 -5.52 -1.95
CA GLY A 179 -8.27 -6.88 -2.39
C GLY A 179 -7.11 -7.44 -3.21
N ASP A 180 -7.40 -8.09 -4.34
CA ASP A 180 -6.36 -8.55 -5.26
C ASP A 180 -6.10 -7.45 -6.31
N GLY A 181 -4.89 -6.90 -6.40
CA GLY A 181 -4.54 -5.87 -7.37
C GLY A 181 -3.58 -4.83 -6.81
N ASN A 182 -3.18 -3.85 -7.62
CA ASN A 182 -2.39 -2.72 -7.14
C ASN A 182 -3.34 -1.56 -6.86
N ASP A 183 -3.64 -1.34 -5.58
CA ASP A 183 -4.70 -0.44 -5.17
C ASP A 183 -4.18 0.94 -4.74
N LEU A 184 -5.00 1.96 -4.97
CA LEU A 184 -4.81 3.31 -4.45
C LEU A 184 -5.86 3.58 -3.37
N MET A 185 -5.42 3.59 -2.11
CA MET A 185 -6.30 3.69 -0.96
C MET A 185 -6.06 4.98 -0.16
N ASN A 186 -7.15 5.64 0.24
CA ASN A 186 -7.10 6.85 1.07
C ASN A 186 -8.24 6.77 2.10
N GLY A 187 -7.95 6.84 3.40
CA GLY A 187 -9.00 6.70 4.41
C GLY A 187 -10.05 7.79 4.33
N ASP A 188 -9.67 9.02 3.96
CA ASP A 188 -10.63 10.11 3.76
C ASP A 188 -10.69 10.56 2.28
N SER A 189 -10.29 11.81 2.02
CA SER A 189 -10.55 12.52 0.77
C SER A 189 -9.36 12.46 -0.19
N TYR A 190 -9.65 12.26 -1.48
CA TYR A 190 -8.64 12.30 -2.53
C TYR A 190 -8.90 13.43 -3.54
N ALA A 191 -7.98 14.39 -3.61
CA ALA A 191 -8.04 15.53 -4.51
C ALA A 191 -6.68 15.79 -5.20
N PRO A 192 -6.29 14.99 -6.22
CA PRO A 192 -4.97 15.07 -6.86
C PRO A 192 -4.64 16.45 -7.47
N ASN A 193 -5.66 17.25 -7.79
CA ASN A 193 -5.51 18.59 -8.36
C ASN A 193 -5.99 19.72 -7.43
N GLY A 194 -6.22 19.44 -6.15
CA GLY A 194 -6.63 20.45 -5.18
C GLY A 194 -6.15 20.15 -3.77
N THR A 195 -6.79 20.78 -2.79
CA THR A 195 -6.57 20.48 -1.38
C THR A 195 -7.55 19.42 -0.92
N ALA A 196 -7.04 18.33 -0.35
CA ALA A 196 -7.85 17.33 0.35
C ALA A 196 -7.75 17.60 1.86
N THR A 197 -8.85 17.44 2.58
CA THR A 197 -8.85 17.54 4.04
C THR A 197 -9.79 16.51 4.63
N GLY A 198 -9.43 15.94 5.76
CA GLY A 198 -10.20 14.92 6.43
C GLY A 198 -9.27 14.12 7.29
N GLY A 199 -9.76 13.71 8.45
CA GLY A 199 -9.04 12.83 9.34
C GLY A 199 -10.01 11.87 9.99
N GLY A 200 -9.48 10.83 10.59
CA GLY A 200 -10.29 9.72 11.04
C GLY A 200 -9.51 8.76 11.92
N ASN A 201 -10.14 7.65 12.28
CA ASN A 201 -9.34 6.50 12.70
C ASN A 201 -9.73 5.38 11.76
N ASP A 202 -8.94 5.25 10.71
CA ASP A 202 -9.26 4.46 9.54
C ASP A 202 -8.53 3.12 9.58
N GLY A 203 -9.13 2.14 8.93
CA GLY A 203 -8.58 0.80 8.79
C GLY A 203 -8.45 0.44 7.33
N LEU A 204 -7.24 0.51 6.79
CA LEU A 204 -6.95 0.20 5.40
C LEU A 204 -6.22 -1.15 5.33
N TYR A 205 -6.66 -2.01 4.42
CA TYR A 205 -6.10 -3.34 4.18
C TYR A 205 -5.86 -3.46 2.68
N GLY A 206 -4.60 -3.46 2.26
CA GLY A 206 -4.18 -3.52 0.85
C GLY A 206 -4.61 -4.83 0.21
N GLY A 207 -3.93 -5.91 0.57
CA GLY A 207 -4.30 -7.27 0.16
C GLY A 207 -3.16 -7.96 -0.56
N ASP A 208 -3.40 -8.37 -1.80
CA ASP A 208 -2.38 -8.94 -2.70
C ASP A 208 -2.04 -7.89 -3.77
N GLY A 209 -0.79 -7.46 -3.88
CA GLY A 209 -0.30 -6.53 -4.92
C GLY A 209 0.43 -5.33 -4.35
N ASN A 210 0.89 -4.43 -5.22
CA ASN A 210 1.69 -3.28 -4.80
C ASN A 210 0.78 -2.09 -4.50
N ASP A 211 0.48 -1.89 -3.22
CA ASP A 211 -0.51 -0.91 -2.80
C ASP A 211 0.09 0.45 -2.42
N LEU A 212 -0.69 1.50 -2.66
CA LEU A 212 -0.42 2.86 -2.22
C LEU A 212 -1.51 3.31 -1.25
N MET A 213 -1.16 3.39 0.03
CA MET A 213 -2.09 3.67 1.11
C MET A 213 -1.74 4.99 1.80
N THR A 214 -2.76 5.76 2.14
CA THR A 214 -2.65 7.00 2.92
C THR A 214 -3.80 6.97 3.94
N GLY A 215 -3.50 6.97 5.24
CA GLY A 215 -4.53 6.75 6.25
C GLY A 215 -5.58 7.85 6.27
N ASP A 216 -5.22 9.09 5.97
CA ASP A 216 -6.18 10.19 5.84
C ASP A 216 -6.39 10.63 4.37
N SER A 217 -6.01 11.87 4.07
CA SER A 217 -6.28 12.61 2.85
C SER A 217 -5.05 12.70 1.95
N ARG A 218 -5.30 12.72 0.64
CA ARG A 218 -4.23 12.89 -0.36
C ARG A 218 -4.59 13.93 -1.42
N GLY A 219 -3.63 14.79 -1.77
CA GLY A 219 -3.90 15.82 -2.77
C GLY A 219 -2.68 16.58 -3.25
N ARG A 220 -2.89 17.77 -3.84
CA ARG A 220 -1.79 18.73 -4.05
C ARG A 220 -1.25 19.20 -2.72
N SER A 221 -2.17 19.53 -1.83
CA SER A 221 -1.92 19.66 -0.39
C SER A 221 -2.95 18.82 0.33
N ALA A 222 -2.58 18.29 1.47
CA ALA A 222 -3.45 17.44 2.27
C ALA A 222 -3.36 17.84 3.74
N SER A 223 -4.45 17.63 4.48
CA SER A 223 -4.39 17.63 5.92
C SER A 223 -5.40 16.67 6.53
N GLY A 224 -4.97 15.90 7.50
CA GLY A 224 -5.76 14.91 8.21
C GLY A 224 -5.16 14.59 9.55
N GLY A 225 -5.64 13.58 10.22
CA GLY A 225 -4.94 12.99 11.33
C GLY A 225 -5.88 12.17 12.17
N GLY A 226 -5.30 11.26 12.92
CA GLY A 226 -5.97 10.41 13.86
C GLY A 226 -5.24 9.09 13.95
N ARG A 227 -5.84 8.10 14.60
CA ARG A 227 -5.14 6.82 14.81
C ARG A 227 -5.57 5.84 13.75
N ASP A 228 -4.72 5.67 12.77
CA ASP A 228 -4.96 4.83 11.62
C ASP A 228 -4.28 3.48 11.77
N ARG A 229 -4.85 2.51 11.05
CA ARG A 229 -4.27 1.19 10.92
C ARG A 229 -4.17 0.86 9.44
N LEU A 230 -2.94 0.75 8.96
CA LEU A 230 -2.65 0.32 7.61
C LEU A 230 -1.96 -1.06 7.68
N ASP A 231 -2.44 -1.96 6.83
CA ASP A 231 -1.95 -3.33 6.70
C ASP A 231 -1.79 -3.60 5.20
N GLY A 232 -0.56 -3.61 4.71
CA GLY A 232 -0.28 -3.85 3.28
C GLY A 232 -0.79 -5.22 2.83
N GLY A 233 -0.86 -6.17 3.77
CA GLY A 233 -1.47 -7.47 3.55
C GLY A 233 -0.44 -8.57 3.52
N ALA A 234 -0.83 -9.70 2.94
CA ALA A 234 0.00 -10.89 2.91
C ALA A 234 0.07 -11.37 1.47
N ASP A 235 0.98 -10.80 0.70
CA ASP A 235 1.11 -11.18 -0.68
C ASP A 235 1.42 -12.67 -0.84
N SER A 236 0.84 -13.23 -1.90
CA SER A 236 1.36 -14.47 -2.47
C SER A 236 2.74 -14.30 -3.17
N GLY A 237 3.42 -13.15 -2.97
CA GLY A 237 4.62 -12.67 -3.67
C GLY A 237 5.37 -11.52 -2.95
N THR A 238 5.99 -10.63 -3.75
CA THR A 238 6.83 -9.46 -3.36
C THR A 238 6.05 -8.16 -3.62
N GLY A 239 4.93 -7.94 -2.93
CA GLY A 239 4.30 -6.62 -3.00
C GLY A 239 5.32 -5.58 -2.55
N ASP A 240 5.35 -4.41 -3.18
CA ASP A 240 6.19 -3.32 -2.70
C ASP A 240 5.22 -2.19 -2.35
N GLU A 241 4.85 -2.08 -1.08
CA GLU A 241 3.83 -1.13 -0.64
C GLU A 241 4.44 0.21 -0.25
N HIS A 242 3.64 1.27 -0.39
CA HIS A 242 3.94 2.59 0.14
C HIS A 242 2.80 3.06 1.05
N LEU A 243 3.08 3.09 2.35
CA LEU A 243 2.11 3.37 3.41
C LEU A 243 2.48 4.68 4.10
N VAL A 244 1.50 5.56 4.23
CA VAL A 244 1.60 6.85 4.91
C VAL A 244 0.48 6.88 5.94
N GLY A 245 0.79 6.96 7.24
CA GLY A 245 -0.24 6.87 8.27
C GLY A 245 -1.21 8.04 8.23
N ASP A 246 -0.73 9.28 8.05
CA ASP A 246 -1.62 10.43 7.91
C ASP A 246 -1.86 10.82 6.42
N SER A 247 -1.27 11.94 5.99
CA SER A 247 -1.64 12.71 4.82
C SER A 247 -0.55 12.74 3.78
N GLY A 248 -0.95 12.63 2.51
CA GLY A 248 -0.06 12.61 1.36
C GLY A 248 -0.19 13.85 0.48
N SER A 249 0.91 14.56 0.23
CA SER A 249 0.95 15.63 -0.78
C SER A 249 1.81 15.27 -1.97
N THR A 250 1.35 15.69 -3.16
CA THR A 250 2.07 15.49 -4.43
C THR A 250 2.89 16.70 -4.86
N VAL A 251 2.62 17.88 -4.30
CA VAL A 251 3.28 19.14 -4.71
C VAL A 251 3.47 20.12 -3.56
N GLY A 252 2.50 20.22 -2.66
CA GLY A 252 2.42 21.22 -1.61
C GLY A 252 2.70 20.66 -0.23
N ASP A 253 2.04 21.22 0.76
CA ASP A 253 2.19 20.79 2.15
C ASP A 253 1.29 19.58 2.47
N ALA A 254 1.75 18.71 3.36
CA ALA A 254 0.94 17.72 4.06
C ALA A 254 0.95 18.05 5.55
N ALA A 255 -0.15 17.79 6.24
CA ALA A 255 -0.20 17.93 7.68
C ALA A 255 -1.03 16.82 8.30
N GLY A 256 -0.59 16.32 9.43
CA GLY A 256 -1.28 15.28 10.17
C GLY A 256 -0.52 14.91 11.42
N ALA A 257 -1.19 14.16 12.27
CA ALA A 257 -0.56 13.53 13.42
C ALA A 257 -1.47 12.39 13.85
N GLY A 258 -0.87 11.26 14.16
CA GLY A 258 -1.58 10.07 14.59
C GLY A 258 -0.96 9.41 15.79
N ASP A 259 -1.33 8.17 16.06
CA ASP A 259 -0.47 7.22 16.78
C ASP A 259 -0.73 5.93 16.01
N ASP A 260 -0.10 5.79 14.86
CA ASP A 260 -0.52 4.91 13.80
C ASP A 260 0.08 3.52 13.94
N ILE A 261 -0.59 2.55 13.32
CA ILE A 261 -0.08 1.19 13.21
C ILE A 261 0.05 0.86 11.74
N ILE A 262 1.29 0.78 11.28
CA ILE A 262 1.62 0.48 9.89
C ILE A 262 2.34 -0.87 9.85
N LEU A 263 1.70 -1.83 9.18
CA LEU A 263 2.28 -3.14 8.91
C LEU A 263 2.51 -3.23 7.41
N GLY A 264 3.77 -3.32 6.99
CA GLY A 264 4.15 -3.42 5.58
C GLY A 264 3.66 -4.73 4.98
N GLY A 265 4.25 -5.85 5.39
CA GLY A 265 3.89 -7.15 4.86
C GLY A 265 5.13 -7.90 4.42
N PRO A 266 5.05 -8.70 3.36
CA PRO A 266 6.22 -9.25 2.67
C PRO A 266 6.56 -8.47 1.40
N GLY A 267 7.79 -7.97 1.25
CA GLY A 267 8.02 -7.02 0.19
C GLY A 267 9.28 -6.16 0.28
N LEU A 268 9.29 -5.07 -0.50
CA LEU A 268 10.16 -3.92 -0.25
C LEU A 268 9.29 -2.70 0.06
N GLU A 269 9.06 -2.45 1.35
CA GLU A 269 8.09 -1.45 1.78
C GLU A 269 8.72 -0.09 2.05
N LEU A 270 7.93 0.96 1.83
CA LEU A 270 8.18 2.31 2.33
C LEU A 270 7.08 2.68 3.33
N LEU A 271 7.45 2.75 4.61
CA LEU A 271 6.55 3.13 5.69
C LEU A 271 6.88 4.55 6.18
N ILE A 272 5.85 5.38 6.33
CA ILE A 272 5.94 6.73 6.89
C ILE A 272 4.83 6.83 7.93
N GLY A 273 5.15 7.00 9.20
CA GLY A 273 4.15 6.97 10.28
C GLY A 273 3.17 8.12 10.18
N ASP A 274 3.63 9.35 9.92
CA ASP A 274 2.73 10.48 9.74
C ASP A 274 2.56 10.87 8.25
N SER A 275 3.11 12.03 7.85
CA SER A 275 2.77 12.78 6.65
C SER A 275 3.90 12.78 5.65
N ASN A 276 3.56 12.56 4.39
CA ASN A 276 4.49 12.57 3.27
C ASN A 276 4.25 13.79 2.38
N ALA A 277 5.21 14.71 2.28
CA ALA A 277 5.02 15.99 1.59
C ALA A 277 6.12 16.32 0.58
N ALA A 278 5.75 17.00 -0.50
CA ALA A 278 6.71 17.59 -1.44
C ALA A 278 7.27 18.94 -0.96
N GLN A 279 6.51 19.75 -0.21
CA GLN A 279 7.01 21.04 0.31
C GLN A 279 7.27 21.00 1.80
N ASN A 280 6.23 21.01 2.65
CA ASN A 280 6.42 20.90 4.09
C ASN A 280 5.48 19.83 4.65
N ALA A 281 5.99 19.07 5.60
CA ALA A 281 5.21 18.18 6.44
C ALA A 281 5.12 18.80 7.84
N SER A 282 3.95 18.73 8.48
CA SER A 282 3.79 19.32 9.81
C SER A 282 2.72 18.63 10.64
N GLY A 283 2.98 18.53 11.94
CA GLY A 283 2.19 17.71 12.84
C GLY A 283 2.76 17.73 14.24
N ASN A 284 2.25 16.84 15.09
CA ASN A 284 2.86 16.58 16.39
C ASN A 284 3.81 15.38 16.36
N GLY A 285 3.87 14.59 15.27
CA GLY A 285 4.73 13.40 15.18
C GLY A 285 4.01 12.07 15.45
N GLY A 286 3.19 12.04 16.52
CA GLY A 286 2.49 10.82 16.89
C GLY A 286 3.40 9.71 17.42
N ASP A 287 2.91 8.86 18.34
CA ASP A 287 3.70 7.71 18.79
C ASP A 287 3.35 6.49 17.91
N ASP A 288 4.13 6.25 16.85
CA ASP A 288 3.79 5.29 15.80
C ASP A 288 4.42 3.91 16.00
N LEU A 289 3.76 2.89 15.44
CA LEU A 289 4.28 1.53 15.33
C LEU A 289 4.42 1.14 13.86
N LEU A 290 5.66 1.00 13.41
CA LEU A 290 6.01 0.57 12.07
C LEU A 290 6.67 -0.82 12.14
N ASP A 291 6.12 -1.80 11.44
CA ASP A 291 6.73 -3.12 11.22
C ASP A 291 6.82 -3.33 9.71
N VAL A 292 8.03 -3.29 9.17
CA VAL A 292 8.25 -3.41 7.71
C VAL A 292 7.82 -4.79 7.22
N GLY A 293 8.03 -5.84 8.01
CA GLY A 293 7.86 -7.20 7.54
C GLY A 293 8.87 -8.16 8.11
N ALA A 294 8.67 -9.45 7.85
CA ALA A 294 9.61 -10.48 8.30
C ALA A 294 10.83 -10.61 7.38
N ASP A 295 10.65 -10.34 6.10
CA ASP A 295 11.68 -10.29 5.07
C ASP A 295 12.49 -8.99 5.09
N GLY A 296 11.92 -7.91 5.63
CA GLY A 296 12.55 -6.58 5.66
C GLY A 296 11.99 -5.68 4.56
N GLY A 297 12.27 -4.39 4.63
CA GLY A 297 11.72 -3.39 3.72
C GLY A 297 12.78 -2.52 3.06
N PHE A 298 12.33 -1.47 2.37
CA PHE A 298 13.24 -0.46 1.85
C PHE A 298 13.53 0.61 2.90
N ALA A 299 12.49 1.22 3.49
CA ALA A 299 12.68 2.23 4.52
C ALA A 299 11.44 2.38 5.43
N ALA A 300 11.69 2.71 6.69
CA ALA A 300 10.68 3.15 7.64
C ALA A 300 11.11 4.47 8.29
N ILE A 301 10.19 5.44 8.31
CA ILE A 301 10.36 6.76 8.90
C ILE A 301 9.23 6.94 9.91
N GLY A 302 9.55 7.13 11.19
CA GLY A 302 8.54 7.19 12.25
C GLY A 302 7.60 8.37 12.05
N ASP A 303 8.11 9.59 11.89
CA ASP A 303 7.22 10.75 11.72
C ASP A 303 7.01 11.11 10.22
N HIS A 304 7.41 12.34 9.87
CA HIS A 304 7.14 13.03 8.64
C HIS A 304 8.25 12.82 7.61
N ASN A 305 7.88 12.79 6.33
CA ASN A 305 8.82 12.69 5.23
C ASN A 305 8.69 13.84 4.23
N ILE A 306 9.84 14.35 3.77
CA ILE A 306 9.91 15.23 2.61
C ILE A 306 10.39 14.44 1.39
N ASN A 307 9.54 14.33 0.36
CA ASN A 307 9.79 13.50 -0.83
C ASN A 307 10.27 14.29 -2.06
N ASP A 308 10.54 15.59 -1.94
CA ASP A 308 11.15 16.41 -3.00
C ASP A 308 12.46 17.04 -2.48
N PRO A 309 13.61 16.89 -3.16
CA PRO A 309 14.85 17.55 -2.74
C PRO A 309 14.80 19.08 -2.82
N ALA A 310 13.82 19.66 -3.51
CA ALA A 310 13.50 21.09 -3.50
C ALA A 310 12.47 21.46 -2.41
N GLY A 311 12.04 20.49 -1.61
CA GLY A 311 11.15 20.64 -0.48
C GLY A 311 11.79 21.41 0.67
N GLY A 312 11.07 21.40 1.80
CA GLY A 312 11.33 22.23 2.95
C GLY A 312 11.47 21.41 4.22
N ARG A 313 10.59 21.69 5.18
CA ARG A 313 10.72 21.25 6.57
C ARG A 313 9.73 20.14 6.89
N ALA A 314 10.14 19.23 7.75
CA ALA A 314 9.26 18.38 8.53
C ALA A 314 9.28 18.86 9.98
N ILE A 315 8.12 19.04 10.61
CA ILE A 315 8.01 19.58 11.98
C ILE A 315 6.95 18.79 12.74
N GLY A 316 7.35 18.16 13.83
CA GLY A 316 6.57 17.15 14.56
C GLY A 316 7.54 16.04 14.98
N SER A 317 7.35 15.47 16.16
CA SER A 317 8.05 14.25 16.56
C SER A 317 7.31 13.53 17.67
N GLY A 318 7.10 12.23 17.56
CA GLY A 318 6.65 11.40 18.68
C GLY A 318 7.65 10.32 19.04
N ASN A 319 7.21 9.31 19.77
CA ASN A 319 8.10 8.28 20.31
C ASN A 319 7.82 6.97 19.60
N ASP A 320 8.58 6.71 18.56
CA ASP A 320 8.25 5.70 17.59
C ASP A 320 8.83 4.34 17.95
N ARG A 321 8.12 3.33 17.49
CA ARG A 321 8.58 1.95 17.54
C ARG A 321 8.68 1.41 16.13
N ILE A 322 9.92 1.23 15.68
CA ILE A 322 10.22 0.78 14.34
C ILE A 322 10.87 -0.60 14.40
N ILE A 323 10.38 -1.49 13.56
CA ILE A 323 10.78 -2.88 13.53
C ILE A 323 11.15 -3.25 12.09
N GLY A 324 12.43 -3.52 11.86
CA GLY A 324 13.01 -4.07 10.64
C GLY A 324 12.72 -5.57 10.45
N GLY A 325 13.33 -6.17 9.44
CA GLY A 325 13.10 -7.55 9.03
C GLY A 325 14.39 -8.36 8.88
N SER A 326 14.59 -8.96 7.71
CA SER A 326 15.77 -9.80 7.45
C SER A 326 16.66 -9.28 6.32
N ALA A 327 16.25 -8.17 5.71
CA ALA A 327 16.94 -7.48 4.64
C ALA A 327 17.73 -6.31 5.22
N ASP A 328 18.54 -5.67 4.37
CA ASP A 328 19.23 -4.45 4.76
C ASP A 328 18.22 -3.29 4.81
N ASP A 329 17.86 -2.83 6.01
CA ASP A 329 16.80 -1.85 6.24
C ASP A 329 17.35 -0.42 6.48
N PHE A 330 16.57 0.60 6.10
CA PHE A 330 16.80 2.01 6.48
C PHE A 330 15.72 2.46 7.45
N LEU A 331 16.07 2.64 8.72
CA LEU A 331 15.12 2.92 9.79
C LEU A 331 15.44 4.28 10.43
N VAL A 332 14.48 5.19 10.43
CA VAL A 332 14.61 6.56 10.94
C VAL A 332 13.54 6.78 12.01
N GLY A 333 13.94 7.08 13.24
CA GLY A 333 13.00 7.33 14.34
C GLY A 333 12.10 8.51 14.04
N ASP A 334 12.68 9.70 13.83
CA ASP A 334 11.85 10.87 13.53
C ASP A 334 11.56 11.05 12.01
N SER A 335 11.95 12.21 11.45
CA SER A 335 11.63 12.68 10.12
C SER A 335 12.82 12.65 9.14
N ALA A 336 12.54 12.51 7.85
CA ALA A 336 13.50 12.77 6.78
C ALA A 336 13.28 14.17 6.18
N VAL A 337 14.32 15.03 6.22
CA VAL A 337 14.17 16.47 5.94
C VAL A 337 15.16 17.04 4.92
N VAL A 338 14.74 18.11 4.24
CA VAL A 338 15.64 18.93 3.41
C VAL A 338 16.17 20.14 4.19
N ASP A 339 15.31 20.81 4.95
CA ASP A 339 15.65 21.96 5.81
C ASP A 339 15.65 21.56 7.29
N ALA A 340 16.83 21.22 7.80
CA ALA A 340 17.07 20.86 9.20
C ALA A 340 17.25 22.06 10.15
N THR A 341 16.85 23.29 9.76
CA THR A 341 16.97 24.46 10.65
C THR A 341 15.98 24.45 11.82
N VAL A 342 14.89 23.71 11.67
CA VAL A 342 13.88 23.48 12.69
C VAL A 342 13.54 22.00 12.64
N THR A 343 13.99 21.26 13.64
CA THR A 343 13.63 19.86 13.84
C THR A 343 13.06 19.70 15.25
N SER A 344 12.31 18.61 15.43
CA SER A 344 11.84 18.08 16.71
C SER A 344 12.26 16.62 16.73
N ALA A 345 12.47 16.08 17.92
CA ALA A 345 12.96 14.72 18.07
C ALA A 345 12.31 14.00 19.24
N GLY A 346 12.11 12.71 19.03
CA GLY A 346 11.30 11.78 19.75
C GLY A 346 11.99 11.06 20.89
N ARG A 347 11.59 9.83 21.15
CA ARG A 347 12.37 8.87 21.93
C ARG A 347 12.03 7.53 21.35
N ASP A 348 12.94 7.03 20.54
CA ASP A 348 12.56 6.00 19.60
C ASP A 348 13.13 4.66 20.01
N VAL A 349 12.45 3.62 19.56
CA VAL A 349 12.82 2.23 19.77
C VAL A 349 12.90 1.56 18.42
N ILE A 350 14.12 1.37 17.94
CA ILE A 350 14.38 0.83 16.61
C ILE A 350 15.10 -0.51 16.74
N SER A 351 14.61 -1.51 16.01
CA SER A 351 15.20 -2.85 15.95
C SER A 351 15.40 -3.25 14.49
N GLY A 352 16.64 -3.35 14.02
CA GLY A 352 16.97 -3.80 12.65
C GLY A 352 16.69 -5.30 12.43
N ARG A 353 16.85 -6.08 13.50
CA ARG A 353 16.71 -7.55 13.54
C ARG A 353 17.81 -8.27 12.78
N ALA A 354 17.74 -8.41 11.47
CA ALA A 354 18.77 -9.09 10.69
C ALA A 354 18.96 -8.37 9.37
N GLY A 355 20.20 -8.25 8.89
CA GLY A 355 20.45 -7.41 7.72
C GLY A 355 21.81 -6.76 7.79
N ASN A 356 22.06 -5.73 7.00
CA ASN A 356 23.11 -4.77 7.27
C ASN A 356 22.41 -3.42 7.34
N ASP A 357 21.95 -3.08 8.53
CA ASP A 357 20.92 -2.08 8.70
C ASP A 357 21.52 -0.70 8.94
N SER A 358 20.78 0.33 8.55
CA SER A 358 21.11 1.73 8.82
C SER A 358 20.03 2.33 9.72
N LEU A 359 20.36 2.49 10.99
CA LEU A 359 19.47 2.98 12.04
C LEU A 359 19.84 4.41 12.40
N PHE A 360 18.85 5.29 12.35
CA PHE A 360 18.93 6.68 12.77
C PHE A 360 17.92 6.91 13.88
N GLY A 361 18.37 7.29 15.08
CA GLY A 361 17.48 7.60 16.20
C GLY A 361 16.64 8.83 15.88
N ASP A 362 17.33 9.94 15.60
CA ASP A 362 16.66 11.18 15.24
C ASP A 362 16.46 11.39 13.72
N ASN A 363 16.00 12.59 13.39
CA ASN A 363 15.89 13.14 12.04
C ASN A 363 17.10 12.88 11.12
N THR A 364 16.83 12.62 9.84
CA THR A 364 17.85 12.43 8.79
C THR A 364 17.81 13.47 7.68
N ASP A 365 18.92 13.60 6.96
CA ASP A 365 18.92 14.34 5.70
C ASP A 365 18.06 13.61 4.65
N PHE A 366 17.61 14.33 3.62
CA PHE A 366 16.78 13.80 2.53
C PHE A 366 17.30 12.50 1.89
N ASN A 367 18.62 12.26 1.89
CA ASN A 367 19.20 11.04 1.30
C ASN A 367 19.40 9.91 2.32
N VAL A 368 19.00 10.10 3.58
CA VAL A 368 19.15 9.13 4.68
C VAL A 368 20.61 8.67 4.81
N THR A 369 21.52 9.64 4.83
CA THR A 369 22.98 9.40 4.90
C THR A 369 23.60 9.84 6.21
N MET A 370 22.94 10.74 6.94
CA MET A 370 23.37 11.21 8.25
C MET A 370 22.18 11.77 9.03
N THR A 371 22.31 11.79 10.35
CA THR A 371 21.45 12.56 11.25
C THR A 371 21.60 14.05 10.99
N VAL A 372 20.54 14.82 11.25
CA VAL A 372 20.54 16.28 11.07
C VAL A 372 19.73 16.98 12.15
N GLY A 373 20.00 18.27 12.33
CA GLY A 373 19.32 19.09 13.32
C GLY A 373 20.08 19.16 14.65
N THR A 374 19.42 19.74 15.66
CA THR A 374 19.98 19.88 17.01
C THR A 374 19.02 19.43 18.12
N ALA A 375 17.78 19.09 17.76
CA ALA A 375 16.90 18.35 18.64
C ALA A 375 17.37 16.89 18.66
N GLY A 376 17.15 16.19 19.78
CA GLY A 376 17.35 14.75 19.81
C GLY A 376 16.58 14.03 20.93
N GLY A 377 16.42 12.73 20.77
CA GLY A 377 15.69 11.80 21.62
C GLY A 377 16.57 10.96 22.54
N ASN A 378 16.01 10.22 23.50
CA ASN A 378 16.85 9.24 24.26
C ASN A 378 16.55 7.85 23.71
N ASP A 379 17.26 7.49 22.66
CA ASP A 379 16.86 6.42 21.75
C ASP A 379 17.42 5.07 22.18
N LEU A 380 16.72 4.03 21.74
CA LEU A 380 17.15 2.65 21.86
C LEU A 380 17.30 2.07 20.46
N LEU A 381 18.55 1.90 20.01
CA LEU A 381 18.88 1.32 18.72
C LEU A 381 19.48 -0.08 18.92
N ASP A 382 18.86 -1.09 18.31
CA ASP A 382 19.35 -2.47 18.28
C ASP A 382 19.53 -2.90 16.81
N GLY A 383 20.77 -3.02 16.35
CA GLY A 383 21.10 -3.42 14.97
C GLY A 383 20.64 -4.85 14.71
N GLY A 384 21.14 -5.79 15.50
CA GLY A 384 20.76 -7.20 15.43
C GLY A 384 21.81 -8.04 14.72
N ASP A 385 21.41 -9.06 13.97
CA ASP A 385 22.31 -9.93 13.23
C ASP A 385 22.76 -9.21 11.94
N GLY A 386 24.01 -8.77 11.83
CA GLY A 386 24.36 -7.95 10.68
C GLY A 386 25.73 -7.31 10.67
N ILE A 387 25.93 -6.42 9.71
CA ILE A 387 26.96 -5.39 9.80
C ILE A 387 26.21 -4.07 9.78
N ASP A 388 26.01 -3.50 10.95
CA ASP A 388 25.02 -2.43 11.12
C ASP A 388 25.69 -1.07 11.31
N THR A 389 24.98 -0.03 10.90
CA THR A 389 25.35 1.37 11.10
C THR A 389 24.30 2.05 11.96
N LEU A 390 24.68 2.43 13.18
CA LEU A 390 23.78 3.08 14.13
C LEU A 390 24.23 4.54 14.33
N ARG A 391 23.31 5.48 14.17
CA ARG A 391 23.50 6.91 14.39
C ARG A 391 22.40 7.41 15.32
N ALA A 392 22.72 7.65 16.58
CA ALA A 392 21.68 8.01 17.55
C ALA A 392 21.16 9.43 17.32
N GLY A 393 22.08 10.41 17.25
CA GLY A 393 21.72 11.82 17.24
C GLY A 393 22.08 12.48 18.57
N PRO A 394 21.68 13.74 18.83
CA PRO A 394 21.88 14.36 20.13
C PRO A 394 21.06 13.70 21.24
N HIS A 395 21.49 13.82 22.50
CA HIS A 395 20.91 13.29 23.76
C HIS A 395 21.61 12.02 24.30
N ASN A 396 20.93 11.19 25.11
CA ASN A 396 21.60 10.11 25.84
C ASN A 396 21.04 8.78 25.38
N ASP A 397 21.82 8.10 24.56
CA ASP A 397 21.30 7.02 23.76
C ASP A 397 21.87 5.68 24.19
N TYR A 398 21.15 4.63 23.82
CA TYR A 398 21.58 3.27 23.98
C TYR A 398 21.65 2.60 22.61
N LEU A 399 22.87 2.24 22.21
CA LEU A 399 23.17 1.58 20.96
C LEU A 399 23.63 0.15 21.26
N ASP A 400 23.05 -0.82 20.59
CA ASP A 400 23.44 -2.21 20.65
C ASP A 400 23.69 -2.70 19.22
N GLY A 401 24.96 -2.96 18.87
CA GLY A 401 25.32 -3.36 17.50
C GLY A 401 24.72 -4.71 17.16
N GLY A 402 25.11 -5.76 17.88
CA GLY A 402 24.64 -7.09 17.54
C GLY A 402 25.55 -8.19 18.05
N PRO A 403 25.29 -9.47 17.72
CA PRO A 403 26.27 -10.53 17.90
C PRO A 403 27.34 -10.58 16.79
N ASP A 404 27.09 -9.93 15.65
CA ASP A 404 27.95 -9.96 14.46
C ASP A 404 28.95 -8.80 14.44
N ALA A 405 29.80 -8.73 13.40
CA ALA A 405 30.89 -7.76 13.34
C ALA A 405 31.37 -7.47 11.91
N PRO A 406 31.77 -6.21 11.58
CA PRO A 406 31.95 -5.08 12.50
C PRO A 406 30.83 -4.04 12.44
N ASP A 407 30.13 -3.82 13.55
CA ASP A 407 29.10 -2.78 13.65
C ASP A 407 29.71 -1.40 13.95
N ASP A 408 29.13 -0.35 13.36
CA ASP A 408 29.57 1.04 13.48
C ASP A 408 28.54 1.92 14.20
N CYS A 409 28.79 2.16 15.48
CA CYS A 409 27.92 2.90 16.38
C CYS A 409 28.48 4.30 16.67
N ASP A 410 27.71 5.33 16.32
CA ASP A 410 27.99 6.73 16.67
C ASP A 410 26.87 7.27 17.57
N GLY A 411 27.20 7.57 18.83
CA GLY A 411 26.27 8.19 19.78
C GLY A 411 26.13 9.71 19.60
N GLU A 412 26.96 10.31 18.74
CA GLU A 412 26.96 11.74 18.44
C GLU A 412 27.07 12.65 19.69
N ALA A 413 25.97 13.25 20.16
CA ALA A 413 26.03 14.33 21.15
C ALA A 413 25.25 14.03 22.43
N GLY A 414 25.86 13.32 23.37
CA GLY A 414 25.52 13.44 24.79
C GLY A 414 26.24 12.44 25.68
N VAL A 415 25.50 11.61 26.41
CA VAL A 415 26.07 10.60 27.33
C VAL A 415 25.54 9.22 26.96
N ASP A 416 26.22 8.63 26.00
CA ASP A 416 25.72 7.45 25.31
C ASP A 416 26.29 6.16 25.89
N ILE A 417 25.60 5.06 25.60
CA ILE A 417 26.03 3.71 25.96
C ILE A 417 26.01 2.87 24.69
N ALA A 418 27.17 2.37 24.28
CA ALA A 418 27.28 1.36 23.24
C ALA A 418 27.56 -0.03 23.85
N ALA A 419 26.79 -1.01 23.42
CA ALA A 419 27.00 -2.42 23.67
C ALA A 419 27.24 -3.13 22.34
N ARG A 420 28.14 -4.12 22.36
CA ARG A 420 28.42 -5.01 21.21
C ARG A 420 28.62 -4.26 19.86
N CYS A 421 29.36 -3.16 19.90
CA CYS A 421 29.79 -2.42 18.72
C CYS A 421 31.31 -2.54 18.56
N GLU A 422 31.80 -2.94 17.39
CA GLU A 422 33.23 -3.05 17.10
C GLU A 422 33.89 -1.72 16.77
N ILE A 423 33.12 -0.81 16.15
CA ILE A 423 33.53 0.54 15.83
C ILE A 423 32.61 1.48 16.61
N VAL A 424 33.22 2.34 17.43
CA VAL A 424 32.49 3.24 18.34
C VAL A 424 33.04 4.64 18.20
N SER A 425 32.15 5.59 17.94
CA SER A 425 32.42 7.02 17.87
C SER A 425 31.52 7.78 18.85
N ASN A 426 32.07 8.84 19.47
CA ASN A 426 31.37 9.73 20.40
C ASN A 426 30.66 9.10 21.61
N VAL A 427 30.98 7.85 21.97
CA VAL A 427 30.52 7.21 23.21
C VAL A 427 31.59 7.31 24.31
N PRO A 428 31.27 7.80 25.54
CA PRO A 428 32.21 8.04 26.64
C PRO A 428 33.01 6.84 27.21
#